data_AF-A0A9W6XGY8-F1
#
_entry.id   AF-A0A9W6XGY8-F1
#
_cell.length_a   1.000
_cell.length_b   1.000
_cell.length_c   1.000
_cell.angle_alpha   90.00
_cell.angle_beta   90.00
_cell.angle_gamma   90.00
#
_symmetry.space_group_name_H-M   'P 1'
#
loop_
_entity.id
_entity.type
_entity.pdbx_description
1 polymer ?
#
loop_
_entity_poly.entity_id
_entity_poly.type
_entity_poly.pdbx_seq_one_letter_code
_entity_poly.pdbx_strand_id
1 'polypeptide(L)'
;MPWLSRIHIGVHPNLENIPPLSGVPNLQSLTLAWLLVLKELPSFDDIPLLQHLLLVFLPHLERLPDMAPIRAIPDFSIWRPVQLCCNGFLGACNLNDSYCVENIASGIPAAYCLDDKPFLGNVGTRDIFKKFAVAICQKLPTDMLLFMSAPTKQTIEMCDSRPFGQCQLPDGGIGICYNTRMQVLSCCSDEHYIKLRRYQIQLGVGQRCDPVVEKWLGCRT
;
A
#
# COMPACT_ATOMS: atom_id res chain seq x y z
N MET A 1 -17.95 11.72 -19.12
CA MET A 1 -18.94 10.95 -18.32
C MET A 1 -19.44 11.82 -17.17
N PRO A 2 -20.40 12.73 -17.42
CA PRO A 2 -20.77 13.76 -16.45
C PRO A 2 -21.43 13.21 -15.18
N TRP A 3 -21.92 11.97 -15.18
CA TRP A 3 -22.59 11.34 -14.03
C TRP A 3 -21.65 10.61 -13.07
N LEU A 4 -20.39 10.42 -13.46
CA LEU A 4 -19.46 9.61 -12.66
C LEU A 4 -19.06 10.39 -11.40
N SER A 5 -19.52 9.91 -10.24
CA SER A 5 -19.28 10.53 -8.94
C SER A 5 -18.19 9.85 -8.12
N ARG A 6 -17.77 8.64 -8.48
CA ARG A 6 -16.73 7.88 -7.78
C ARG A 6 -15.82 7.18 -8.77
N ILE A 7 -14.52 7.34 -8.55
CA ILE A 7 -13.46 6.60 -9.23
C ILE A 7 -12.61 5.90 -8.18
N HIS A 8 -12.46 4.58 -8.30
CA HIS A 8 -11.52 3.80 -7.54
C HIS A 8 -10.62 3.05 -8.52
N ILE A 9 -9.32 3.36 -8.51
CA ILE A 9 -8.31 2.69 -9.32
C ILE A 9 -7.34 2.02 -8.35
N GLY A 10 -7.37 0.69 -8.32
CA GLY A 10 -6.63 -0.13 -7.38
C GLY A 10 -5.80 -1.19 -8.10
N VAL A 11 -4.56 -1.42 -7.64
CA VAL A 11 -3.71 -2.54 -8.08
C VAL A 11 -3.39 -2.50 -9.59
N HIS A 12 -2.84 -1.37 -10.03
CA HIS A 12 -2.32 -1.21 -11.38
C HIS A 12 -0.84 -0.80 -11.32
N PRO A 13 0.08 -1.78 -11.15
CA PRO A 13 1.48 -1.49 -10.85
C PRO A 13 2.21 -0.75 -11.98
N ASN A 14 1.73 -0.89 -13.22
CA ASN A 14 2.33 -0.30 -14.42
C ASN A 14 1.55 0.93 -14.94
N LEU A 15 0.56 1.44 -14.21
CA LEU A 15 -0.19 2.62 -14.63
C LEU A 15 0.63 3.89 -14.36
N GLU A 16 1.25 4.41 -15.41
CA GLU A 16 2.15 5.56 -15.33
C GLU A 16 1.44 6.90 -15.26
N ASN A 17 0.22 7.00 -15.81
CA ASN A 17 -0.50 8.25 -15.96
C ASN A 17 -1.99 8.05 -15.75
N ILE A 18 -2.64 9.04 -15.12
CA ILE A 18 -4.10 9.14 -15.05
C ILE A 18 -4.53 10.22 -16.05
N PRO A 19 -5.53 9.94 -16.91
CA PRO A 19 -6.00 10.91 -17.88
C PRO A 19 -6.60 12.15 -17.19
N PRO A 20 -6.69 13.29 -17.90
CA PRO A 20 -7.31 14.50 -17.37
C PRO A 20 -8.72 14.26 -16.82
N LEU A 21 -9.06 14.97 -15.74
CA LEU A 21 -10.35 14.82 -15.05
C LEU A 21 -11.47 15.69 -15.64
N SER A 22 -11.22 16.42 -16.73
CA SER A 22 -12.20 17.25 -17.45
C SER A 22 -13.46 16.50 -17.90
N GLY A 23 -13.36 15.17 -18.07
CA GLY A 23 -14.50 14.32 -18.41
C GLY A 23 -15.45 13.97 -17.25
N VAL A 24 -15.12 14.32 -16.01
CA VAL A 24 -15.83 13.89 -14.79
C VAL A 24 -16.15 15.05 -13.83
N PRO A 25 -16.86 16.10 -14.27
CA PRO A 25 -17.07 17.32 -13.47
C PRO A 25 -17.87 17.11 -12.17
N ASN A 26 -18.61 16.01 -12.04
CA ASN A 26 -19.37 15.66 -10.85
C ASN A 26 -18.66 14.64 -9.94
N LEU A 27 -17.35 14.45 -10.10
CA LEU A 27 -16.57 13.53 -9.29
C LEU A 27 -16.56 14.00 -7.82
N GLN A 28 -17.01 13.13 -6.92
CA GLN A 28 -17.06 13.37 -5.47
C GLN A 28 -16.04 12.52 -4.70
N SER A 29 -15.60 11.39 -5.25
CA SER A 29 -14.64 10.51 -4.59
C SER A 29 -13.61 9.97 -5.58
N LEU A 30 -12.33 10.17 -5.27
CA LEU A 30 -11.20 9.64 -6.01
C LEU A 30 -10.34 8.82 -5.05
N THR A 31 -10.24 7.52 -5.32
CA THR A 31 -9.32 6.62 -4.61
C THR A 31 -8.32 6.04 -5.58
N LEU A 32 -7.03 6.23 -5.27
CA LEU A 32 -5.91 5.66 -6.00
C LEU A 32 -5.14 4.78 -5.04
N ALA A 33 -5.02 3.49 -5.37
CA ALA A 33 -4.36 2.52 -4.51
C ALA A 33 -3.41 1.63 -5.32
N TRP A 34 -2.19 1.42 -4.81
CA TRP A 34 -1.21 0.52 -5.43
C TRP A 34 -0.92 0.87 -6.91
N LEU A 35 -0.54 2.13 -7.13
CA LEU A 35 -0.08 2.61 -8.43
C LEU A 35 1.41 2.86 -8.31
N LEU A 36 2.19 1.81 -8.59
CA LEU A 36 3.59 1.75 -8.19
C LEU A 36 4.44 2.73 -8.99
N VAL A 37 4.15 2.93 -10.27
CA VAL A 37 4.95 3.81 -11.15
C VAL A 37 4.35 5.21 -11.35
N LEU A 38 3.20 5.52 -10.75
CA LEU A 38 2.53 6.81 -10.93
C LEU A 38 3.32 7.93 -10.23
N LYS A 39 3.74 8.93 -11.00
CA LYS A 39 4.57 10.04 -10.49
C LYS A 39 3.79 11.32 -10.16
N GLU A 40 2.74 11.59 -10.92
CA GLU A 40 1.97 12.83 -10.84
C GLU A 40 0.47 12.55 -11.01
N LEU A 41 -0.36 13.45 -10.48
CA LEU A 41 -1.82 13.43 -10.68
C LEU A 41 -2.23 14.55 -11.66
N PRO A 42 -3.28 14.34 -12.47
CA PRO A 42 -3.88 15.40 -13.29
C PRO A 42 -4.44 16.53 -12.42
N SER A 43 -4.61 17.72 -13.01
CA SER A 43 -5.16 18.89 -12.31
C SER A 43 -6.53 18.62 -11.67
N PHE A 44 -6.81 19.31 -10.57
CA PHE A 44 -8.08 19.28 -9.86
C PHE A 44 -9.04 20.41 -10.27
N ASP A 45 -8.68 21.24 -11.25
CA ASP A 45 -9.49 22.38 -11.71
C ASP A 45 -10.89 21.97 -12.18
N ASP A 46 -11.01 20.81 -12.82
CA ASP A 46 -12.26 20.33 -13.40
C ASP A 46 -13.13 19.50 -12.44
N ILE A 47 -12.70 19.30 -11.20
CA ILE A 47 -13.42 18.46 -10.21
C ILE A 47 -13.69 19.21 -8.88
N PRO A 48 -14.36 20.38 -8.92
CA PRO A 48 -14.58 21.21 -7.74
C PRO A 48 -15.49 20.56 -6.69
N LEU A 49 -16.20 19.48 -7.05
CA LEU A 49 -17.11 18.75 -6.17
C LEU A 49 -16.44 17.61 -5.40
N LEU A 50 -15.11 17.46 -5.48
CA LEU A 50 -14.40 16.38 -4.81
C LEU A 50 -14.54 16.48 -3.28
N GLN A 51 -15.05 15.43 -2.67
CA GLN A 51 -15.28 15.31 -1.23
C GLN A 51 -14.31 14.34 -0.55
N HIS A 52 -13.86 13.31 -1.28
CA HIS A 52 -12.97 12.28 -0.76
C HIS A 52 -11.78 12.08 -1.71
N LEU A 53 -10.57 12.31 -1.21
CA LEU A 53 -9.32 11.98 -1.91
C LEU A 53 -8.50 11.03 -1.06
N LEU A 54 -8.36 9.79 -1.52
CA LEU A 54 -7.60 8.75 -0.83
C LEU A 54 -6.47 8.24 -1.71
N LEU A 55 -5.23 8.45 -1.28
CA LEU A 55 -4.02 7.98 -1.96
C LEU A 55 -3.33 6.94 -1.07
N VAL A 56 -3.19 5.71 -1.56
CA VAL A 56 -2.65 4.59 -0.77
C VAL A 56 -1.58 3.85 -1.55
N PHE A 57 -0.35 3.86 -1.06
CA PHE A 57 0.77 3.13 -1.66
C PHE A 57 1.03 3.56 -3.10
N LEU A 58 1.42 4.83 -3.24
CA LEU A 58 1.90 5.46 -4.47
C LEU A 58 3.36 5.87 -4.22
N PRO A 59 4.29 4.91 -4.19
CA PRO A 59 5.65 5.17 -3.72
C PRO A 59 6.36 6.23 -4.57
N HIS A 60 6.08 6.28 -5.86
CA HIS A 60 6.68 7.22 -6.80
C HIS A 60 5.95 8.56 -6.94
N LEU A 61 4.85 8.78 -6.22
CA LEU A 61 4.15 10.07 -6.29
C LEU A 61 5.02 11.14 -5.62
N GLU A 62 5.56 12.04 -6.45
CA GLU A 62 6.54 13.05 -6.05
C GLU A 62 5.89 14.39 -5.71
N ARG A 63 4.75 14.71 -6.35
CA ARG A 63 4.03 15.98 -6.21
C ARG A 63 2.52 15.75 -6.22
N LEU A 64 1.78 16.67 -5.60
CA LEU A 64 0.35 16.85 -5.89
C LEU A 64 0.13 18.12 -6.69
N PRO A 65 -0.88 18.13 -7.60
CA PRO A 65 -1.30 19.34 -8.27
C PRO A 65 -1.88 20.35 -7.27
N ASP A 66 -2.16 21.56 -7.75
CA ASP A 66 -2.82 22.58 -6.94
C ASP A 66 -4.15 22.04 -6.37
N MET A 67 -4.30 22.13 -5.05
CA MET A 67 -5.49 21.70 -4.34
C MET A 67 -6.44 22.86 -4.02
N ALA A 68 -6.11 24.11 -4.39
CA ALA A 68 -6.99 25.26 -4.24
C ALA A 68 -8.39 25.05 -4.88
N PRO A 69 -8.55 24.39 -6.05
CA PRO A 69 -9.87 24.08 -6.61
C PRO A 69 -10.76 23.22 -5.70
N ILE A 70 -10.13 22.37 -4.88
CA ILE A 70 -10.80 21.42 -3.96
C ILE A 70 -10.60 21.81 -2.49
N ARG A 71 -10.35 23.09 -2.19
CA ARG A 71 -10.05 23.58 -0.82
C ARG A 71 -11.08 23.23 0.25
N ALA A 72 -12.32 22.99 -0.15
CA ALA A 72 -13.41 22.63 0.76
C ALA A 72 -13.51 21.12 1.05
N ILE A 73 -12.54 20.31 0.59
CA ILE A 73 -12.57 18.86 0.73
C ILE A 73 -12.76 18.44 2.21
N PRO A 74 -13.79 17.63 2.52
CA PRO A 74 -14.03 17.10 3.86
C PRO A 74 -13.02 16.02 4.28
N ASP A 75 -12.53 15.22 3.33
CA ASP A 75 -11.72 14.04 3.60
C ASP A 75 -10.56 13.91 2.61
N PHE A 76 -9.34 13.97 3.14
CA PHE A 76 -8.11 13.79 2.40
C PHE A 76 -7.14 12.95 3.23
N SER A 77 -6.59 11.90 2.61
CA SER A 77 -5.70 10.96 3.27
C SER A 77 -4.61 10.46 2.33
N ILE A 78 -3.39 10.34 2.85
CA ILE A 78 -2.23 9.75 2.17
C ILE A 78 -1.65 8.68 3.08
N TRP A 79 -1.68 7.43 2.62
CA TRP A 79 -1.25 6.27 3.39
C TRP A 79 -0.13 5.50 2.68
N ARG A 80 0.71 4.83 3.49
CA ARG A 80 1.82 3.95 3.06
C ARG A 80 2.94 4.75 2.36
N PRO A 81 4.08 4.13 1.96
CA PRO A 81 5.17 4.90 1.37
C PRO A 81 4.71 5.74 0.19
N VAL A 82 5.01 7.03 0.27
CA VAL A 82 4.79 8.05 -0.75
C VAL A 82 5.92 9.05 -0.62
N GLN A 83 6.77 9.16 -1.66
CA GLN A 83 7.98 9.99 -1.63
C GLN A 83 7.70 11.48 -1.42
N LEU A 84 6.55 11.98 -1.88
CA LEU A 84 5.99 13.30 -1.55
C LEU A 84 6.17 13.70 -0.07
N CYS A 85 6.07 12.73 0.85
CA CYS A 85 6.11 12.95 2.28
C CYS A 85 7.50 13.36 2.81
N CYS A 86 8.56 13.19 2.02
CA CYS A 86 9.93 13.41 2.46
C CYS A 86 10.85 13.99 1.37
N ASN A 87 10.42 14.08 0.11
CA ASN A 87 11.21 14.61 -1.01
C ASN A 87 11.28 16.15 -1.07
N GLY A 88 10.75 16.87 -0.08
CA GLY A 88 10.73 18.32 -0.03
C GLY A 88 9.42 18.98 -0.49
N PHE A 89 8.44 18.22 -1.01
CA PHE A 89 7.15 18.81 -1.37
C PHE A 89 6.42 19.43 -0.16
N LEU A 90 6.50 18.81 1.01
CA LEU A 90 5.86 19.31 2.24
C LEU A 90 6.68 20.34 3.02
N GLY A 91 7.95 20.53 2.66
CA GLY A 91 8.88 21.33 3.46
C GLY A 91 10.33 20.92 3.23
N ALA A 92 11.09 20.76 4.31
CA ALA A 92 12.47 20.31 4.20
C ALA A 92 12.53 18.87 3.68
N CYS A 93 13.39 18.64 2.68
CA CYS A 93 13.68 17.30 2.19
C CYS A 93 14.40 16.47 3.27
N ASN A 94 14.02 15.20 3.43
CA ASN A 94 14.64 14.24 4.33
C ASN A 94 14.78 12.88 3.64
N LEU A 95 15.91 12.66 2.96
CA LEU A 95 16.19 11.39 2.27
C LEU A 95 16.46 10.20 3.21
N ASN A 96 16.65 10.46 4.51
CA ASN A 96 16.77 9.42 5.54
C ASN A 96 15.40 8.94 6.05
N ASP A 97 14.30 9.53 5.59
CA ASP A 97 12.95 9.08 5.94
C ASP A 97 12.67 7.68 5.35
N SER A 98 11.99 6.82 6.11
CA SER A 98 11.55 5.49 5.68
C SER A 98 10.73 5.45 4.39
N TYR A 99 10.15 6.58 3.96
CA TYR A 99 9.43 6.69 2.69
C TYR A 99 10.30 7.15 1.51
N CYS A 100 11.52 7.62 1.78
CA CYS A 100 12.46 8.10 0.75
C CYS A 100 13.70 7.23 0.62
N VAL A 101 14.02 6.39 1.61
CA VAL A 101 15.08 5.39 1.50
C VAL A 101 14.65 4.28 0.53
N GLU A 102 15.61 3.77 -0.23
CA GLU A 102 15.42 2.62 -1.11
C GLU A 102 14.83 1.41 -0.35
N ASN A 103 13.81 0.80 -0.94
CA ASN A 103 13.23 -0.46 -0.47
C ASN A 103 13.36 -1.52 -1.57
N ILE A 104 14.46 -2.28 -1.49
CA ILE A 104 14.78 -3.36 -2.43
C ILE A 104 13.68 -4.42 -2.46
N ALA A 105 13.13 -4.80 -1.29
CA ALA A 105 12.12 -5.86 -1.18
C ALA A 105 10.81 -5.52 -1.91
N SER A 106 10.47 -4.22 -2.00
CA SER A 106 9.26 -3.73 -2.67
C SER A 106 9.54 -3.14 -4.06
N GLY A 107 10.80 -3.17 -4.54
CA GLY A 107 11.20 -2.56 -5.80
C GLY A 107 11.01 -1.04 -5.86
N ILE A 108 11.06 -0.36 -4.70
CA ILE A 108 10.91 1.10 -4.61
C ILE A 108 12.30 1.73 -4.51
N PRO A 109 12.72 2.56 -5.48
CA PRO A 109 14.02 3.22 -5.44
C PRO A 109 14.04 4.36 -4.43
N ALA A 110 15.26 4.81 -4.10
CA ALA A 110 15.45 6.02 -3.28
C ALA A 110 14.85 7.26 -3.97
N ALA A 111 14.27 8.15 -3.16
CA ALA A 111 13.80 9.45 -3.62
C ALA A 111 14.97 10.41 -3.88
N TYR A 112 14.67 11.52 -4.55
CA TYR A 112 15.55 12.67 -4.66
C TYR A 112 14.83 13.91 -4.09
N CYS A 113 15.59 14.93 -3.69
CA CYS A 113 15.00 16.18 -3.23
C CYS A 113 14.50 17.01 -4.42
N LEU A 114 13.29 17.55 -4.30
CA LEU A 114 12.77 18.53 -5.24
C LEU A 114 13.49 19.87 -5.03
N ASP A 115 13.87 20.53 -6.13
CA ASP A 115 14.43 21.88 -6.12
C ASP A 115 13.34 22.98 -6.03
N ASP A 116 12.07 22.57 -6.09
CA ASP A 116 10.91 23.46 -6.10
C ASP A 116 10.51 23.98 -4.72
N LYS A 117 9.66 25.01 -4.71
CA LYS A 117 9.05 25.50 -3.48
C LYS A 117 8.07 24.45 -2.90
N PRO A 118 8.06 24.24 -1.56
CA PRO A 118 7.06 23.41 -0.90
C PRO A 118 5.62 23.81 -1.27
N PHE A 119 4.75 22.82 -1.39
CA PHE A 119 3.35 22.96 -1.80
C PHE A 119 3.17 23.69 -3.15
N LEU A 120 4.18 23.65 -4.03
CA LEU A 120 4.25 24.45 -5.26
C LEU A 120 4.17 25.96 -5.01
N GLY A 121 4.43 26.41 -3.78
CA GLY A 121 4.18 27.78 -3.34
C GLY A 121 2.70 28.17 -3.19
N ASN A 122 1.75 27.23 -3.31
CA ASN A 122 0.32 27.50 -3.22
C ASN A 122 -0.18 27.47 -1.77
N VAL A 123 -0.83 28.56 -1.33
CA VAL A 123 -1.36 28.69 0.03
C VAL A 123 -2.53 27.73 0.29
N GLY A 124 -3.42 27.54 -0.68
CA GLY A 124 -4.55 26.61 -0.57
C GLY A 124 -4.10 25.17 -0.39
N THR A 125 -3.14 24.70 -1.19
CA THR A 125 -2.53 23.37 -1.02
C THR A 125 -1.91 23.24 0.37
N ARG A 126 -1.10 24.21 0.79
CA ARG A 126 -0.49 24.20 2.13
C ARG A 126 -1.53 24.10 3.26
N ASP A 127 -2.62 24.84 3.15
CA ASP A 127 -3.65 24.88 4.21
C ASP A 127 -4.42 23.57 4.31
N ILE A 128 -4.69 22.89 3.19
CA ILE A 128 -5.28 21.54 3.18
C ILE A 128 -4.34 20.53 3.83
N PHE A 129 -3.06 20.55 3.45
CA PHE A 129 -2.07 19.65 4.06
C PHE A 129 -1.93 19.86 5.57
N LYS A 130 -1.99 21.12 6.04
CA LYS A 130 -2.05 21.43 7.48
C LYS A 130 -3.33 20.90 8.13
N LYS A 131 -4.49 21.11 7.50
CA LYS A 131 -5.80 20.63 7.99
C LYS A 131 -5.81 19.11 8.19
N PHE A 132 -5.17 18.36 7.29
CA PHE A 132 -5.16 16.89 7.29
C PHE A 132 -3.84 16.27 7.78
N ALA A 133 -3.01 17.02 8.52
CA ALA A 133 -1.66 16.57 8.93
C ALA A 133 -1.65 15.21 9.67
N VAL A 134 -2.73 14.85 10.37
CA VAL A 134 -2.89 13.57 11.08
C VAL A 134 -3.34 12.40 10.18
N ALA A 135 -3.84 12.68 8.98
CA ALA A 135 -4.39 11.70 8.03
C ALA A 135 -3.47 11.44 6.82
N ILE A 136 -2.40 12.22 6.72
CA ILE A 136 -1.42 12.13 5.64
C ILE A 136 -0.06 11.75 6.18
N CYS A 137 0.73 11.04 5.36
CA CYS A 137 2.13 10.73 5.65
C CYS A 137 2.36 10.05 7.00
N GLN A 138 1.33 9.37 7.53
CA GLN A 138 1.41 8.66 8.79
C GLN A 138 2.36 7.49 8.64
N LYS A 139 3.40 7.43 9.48
CA LYS A 139 4.30 6.28 9.52
C LYS A 139 3.59 5.13 10.20
N LEU A 140 3.33 4.08 9.45
CA LEU A 140 2.91 2.81 10.03
C LEU A 140 4.14 2.06 10.52
N PRO A 141 4.04 1.31 11.62
CA PRO A 141 5.09 0.39 12.04
C PRO A 141 5.54 -0.45 10.83
N THR A 142 6.85 -0.54 10.69
CA THR A 142 7.64 -0.93 9.51
C THR A 142 7.24 -2.28 8.87
N ASP A 143 6.46 -3.09 9.58
CA ASP A 143 6.10 -4.47 9.23
C ASP A 143 4.92 -4.63 8.27
N MET A 144 4.20 -3.56 7.96
CA MET A 144 3.02 -3.64 7.08
C MET A 144 3.34 -3.20 5.63
N LEU A 145 4.62 -3.25 5.24
CA LEU A 145 5.05 -3.22 3.85
C LEU A 145 4.87 -4.61 3.25
N LEU A 146 3.63 -4.86 2.83
CA LEU A 146 3.27 -5.65 1.66
C LEU A 146 4.23 -6.79 1.31
N PHE A 147 4.21 -7.84 2.13
CA PHE A 147 4.41 -9.16 1.57
C PHE A 147 3.38 -9.34 0.46
N MET A 148 3.84 -9.35 -0.78
CA MET A 148 3.05 -9.83 -1.90
C MET A 148 2.79 -11.32 -1.68
N SER A 149 1.85 -11.64 -0.79
CA SER A 149 1.37 -12.99 -0.56
C SER A 149 0.27 -13.37 -1.53
N ALA A 150 0.17 -12.67 -2.67
CA ALA A 150 -0.78 -13.01 -3.71
C ALA A 150 -0.44 -14.44 -4.19
N PRO A 151 -1.36 -15.40 -4.07
CA PRO A 151 -1.10 -16.77 -4.47
C PRO A 151 -0.74 -16.83 -5.95
N THR A 152 0.42 -17.37 -6.28
CA THR A 152 0.75 -17.80 -7.64
C THR A 152 0.40 -19.28 -7.80
N LYS A 153 0.18 -19.73 -9.04
CA LYS A 153 -0.03 -21.15 -9.35
C LYS A 153 1.03 -22.03 -8.69
N GLN A 154 2.30 -21.65 -8.82
CA GLN A 154 3.42 -22.36 -8.20
C GLN A 154 3.28 -22.45 -6.67
N THR A 155 3.00 -21.33 -5.99
CA THR A 155 2.85 -21.34 -4.51
C THR A 155 1.62 -22.11 -4.03
N ILE A 156 0.57 -22.22 -4.84
CA ILE A 156 -0.63 -23.01 -4.54
C ILE A 156 -0.29 -24.51 -4.64
N GLU A 157 0.37 -24.91 -5.73
CA GLU A 157 0.76 -26.30 -5.99
C GLU A 157 1.75 -26.83 -4.94
N MET A 158 2.66 -25.98 -4.44
CA MET A 158 3.57 -26.33 -3.35
C MET A 158 2.86 -26.87 -2.09
N CYS A 159 1.63 -26.41 -1.84
CA CYS A 159 0.91 -26.78 -0.64
C CYS A 159 0.15 -28.09 -0.77
N ASP A 160 -0.24 -28.49 -1.98
CA ASP A 160 -0.96 -29.74 -2.24
C ASP A 160 -2.14 -29.97 -1.26
N SER A 161 -2.90 -28.90 -1.01
CA SER A 161 -4.03 -28.88 -0.05
C SER A 161 -3.69 -29.26 1.40
N ARG A 162 -2.41 -29.15 1.83
CA ARG A 162 -1.96 -29.43 3.21
C ARG A 162 -1.85 -28.13 4.02
N PRO A 163 -2.90 -27.72 4.76
CA PRO A 163 -2.82 -26.53 5.60
C PRO A 163 -1.73 -26.71 6.68
N PHE A 164 -1.03 -25.62 6.99
CA PHE A 164 0.08 -25.55 7.94
C PHE A 164 1.30 -26.44 7.60
N GLY A 165 1.33 -27.05 6.42
CA GLY A 165 2.49 -27.76 5.90
C GLY A 165 3.67 -26.81 5.67
N GLN A 166 4.88 -27.33 5.87
CA GLN A 166 6.11 -26.63 5.48
C GLN A 166 6.22 -26.63 3.95
N CYS A 167 6.57 -25.48 3.38
CA CYS A 167 6.84 -25.33 1.95
C CYS A 167 8.14 -24.55 1.75
N GLN A 168 8.70 -24.61 0.55
CA GLN A 168 9.95 -23.92 0.20
C GLN A 168 9.72 -23.02 -1.01
N LEU A 169 10.05 -21.74 -0.87
CA LEU A 169 9.93 -20.74 -1.92
C LEU A 169 11.11 -20.82 -2.91
N PRO A 170 10.98 -20.24 -4.11
CA PRO A 170 12.04 -20.28 -5.13
C PRO A 170 13.38 -19.66 -4.69
N ASP A 171 13.34 -18.74 -3.72
CA ASP A 171 14.52 -18.10 -3.09
C ASP A 171 15.18 -18.98 -2.01
N GLY A 172 14.64 -20.19 -1.77
CA GLY A 172 15.09 -21.10 -0.72
C GLY A 172 14.48 -20.84 0.65
N GLY A 173 13.67 -19.79 0.80
CA GLY A 173 12.99 -19.44 2.05
C GLY A 173 11.98 -20.50 2.48
N ILE A 174 11.91 -20.76 3.79
CA ILE A 174 10.92 -21.67 4.37
C ILE A 174 9.61 -20.90 4.57
N GLY A 175 8.51 -21.46 4.07
CA GLY A 175 7.18 -20.94 4.24
C GLY A 175 6.23 -21.91 4.93
N ILE A 176 5.03 -21.41 5.21
CA ILE A 176 3.88 -22.17 5.68
C ILE A 176 2.77 -22.13 4.64
N CYS A 177 2.11 -23.27 4.45
CA CYS A 177 0.87 -23.34 3.70
C CYS A 177 -0.26 -22.73 4.51
N TYR A 178 -0.64 -21.51 4.18
CA TYR A 178 -1.59 -20.74 4.96
C TYR A 178 -2.58 -20.01 4.06
N ASN A 179 -3.83 -19.97 4.51
CA ASN A 179 -4.86 -19.17 3.85
C ASN A 179 -4.73 -17.72 4.32
N THR A 180 -3.95 -16.92 3.60
CA THR A 180 -3.86 -15.48 3.89
C THR A 180 -5.13 -14.78 3.38
N ARG A 181 -5.79 -13.99 4.24
CA ARG A 181 -6.94 -13.15 3.87
C ARG A 181 -8.09 -13.90 3.16
N MET A 182 -8.39 -15.13 3.58
CA MET A 182 -9.45 -15.97 2.99
C MET A 182 -9.22 -16.30 1.50
N GLN A 183 -7.97 -16.21 1.02
CA GLN A 183 -7.58 -16.61 -0.34
C GLN A 183 -7.41 -18.14 -0.45
N VAL A 184 -7.00 -18.62 -1.61
CA VAL A 184 -6.60 -20.03 -1.79
C VAL A 184 -5.38 -20.35 -0.90
N LEU A 185 -5.27 -21.61 -0.47
CA LEU A 185 -4.10 -22.09 0.25
C LEU A 185 -2.86 -21.98 -0.62
N SER A 186 -1.85 -21.26 -0.15
CA SER A 186 -0.58 -21.12 -0.86
C SER A 186 0.59 -21.02 0.12
N CYS A 187 1.79 -21.26 -0.40
CA CYS A 187 3.02 -21.11 0.35
C CYS A 187 3.26 -19.63 0.67
N CYS A 188 3.46 -19.30 1.95
CA CYS A 188 3.70 -17.94 2.44
C CYS A 188 4.93 -17.91 3.35
N SER A 189 5.87 -17.00 3.11
CA SER A 189 7.09 -16.80 3.92
C SER A 189 6.91 -15.95 5.18
N ASP A 190 5.71 -15.41 5.41
CA ASP A 190 5.48 -14.53 6.55
C ASP A 190 5.61 -15.31 7.87
N GLU A 191 6.68 -15.03 8.60
CA GLU A 191 7.00 -15.69 9.88
C GLU A 191 5.91 -15.52 10.92
N HIS A 192 5.08 -14.48 10.82
CA HIS A 192 4.00 -14.23 11.76
C HIS A 192 2.97 -15.36 11.74
N TYR A 193 2.67 -15.94 10.57
CA TYR A 193 1.75 -17.09 10.48
C TYR A 193 2.36 -18.35 11.09
N ILE A 194 3.68 -18.56 10.94
CA ILE A 194 4.40 -19.67 11.56
C ILE A 194 4.37 -19.54 13.08
N LYS A 195 4.72 -18.35 13.61
CA LYS A 195 4.71 -18.04 15.05
C LYS A 195 3.30 -18.18 15.63
N LEU A 196 2.29 -17.66 14.94
CA LEU A 196 0.89 -17.77 15.32
C LEU A 196 0.46 -19.24 15.42
N ARG A 197 0.75 -20.06 14.41
CA ARG A 197 0.33 -21.47 14.43
C ARG A 197 1.03 -22.27 15.53
N ARG A 198 2.33 -22.03 15.76
CA ARG A 198 3.05 -22.63 16.91
C ARG A 198 2.38 -22.28 18.23
N TYR A 199 1.98 -21.03 18.41
CA TYR A 199 1.30 -20.58 19.62
C TYR A 199 -0.08 -21.22 19.79
N GLN A 200 -0.84 -21.37 18.70
CA GLN A 200 -2.13 -22.07 18.71
C GLN A 200 -1.99 -23.54 19.12
N ILE A 201 -0.97 -24.24 18.61
CA ILE A 201 -0.66 -25.63 19.00
C ILE A 201 -0.33 -25.71 20.49
N GLN A 202 0.52 -24.81 21.00
CA GLN A 202 0.89 -24.78 22.41
C GLN A 202 -0.30 -24.58 23.35
N LEU A 203 -1.26 -23.74 22.98
CA LEU A 203 -2.46 -23.49 23.76
C LEU A 203 -3.58 -24.51 23.50
N GLY A 204 -3.44 -25.38 22.50
CA GLY A 204 -4.50 -26.32 22.10
C GLY A 204 -5.76 -25.63 21.55
N VAL A 205 -5.62 -24.46 20.92
CA VAL A 205 -6.74 -23.67 20.38
C VAL A 205 -6.82 -23.71 18.85
N GLY A 206 -8.03 -23.58 18.32
CA GLY A 206 -8.28 -23.62 16.88
C GLY A 206 -8.34 -25.04 16.33
N GLN A 207 -7.96 -25.23 15.06
CA GLN A 207 -7.95 -26.55 14.43
C GLN A 207 -6.93 -27.46 15.11
N ARG A 208 -7.35 -28.69 15.46
CA ARG A 208 -6.47 -29.74 15.99
C ARG A 208 -5.29 -29.94 15.05
N CYS A 209 -4.08 -29.99 15.60
CA CYS A 209 -2.89 -30.11 14.78
C CYS A 209 -2.71 -31.51 14.22
N ASP A 210 -2.16 -31.59 13.01
CA ASP A 210 -1.76 -32.83 12.36
C ASP A 210 -0.32 -33.19 12.77
N PRO A 211 -0.07 -34.30 13.47
CA PRO A 211 1.26 -34.66 13.97
C PRO A 211 2.26 -35.05 12.88
N VAL A 212 1.80 -35.31 11.65
CA VAL A 212 2.64 -35.59 10.49
C VAL A 212 2.99 -34.30 9.77
N VAL A 213 1.97 -33.52 9.38
CA VAL A 213 2.14 -32.29 8.59
C VAL A 213 2.74 -31.15 9.42
N GLU A 214 2.36 -31.04 10.70
CA GLU A 214 2.70 -29.92 11.59
C GLU A 214 3.77 -30.28 12.64
N LYS A 215 4.49 -31.39 12.44
CA LYS A 215 5.61 -31.79 13.32
C LYS A 215 6.66 -30.68 13.42
N TRP A 216 6.94 -29.99 12.32
CA TRP A 216 7.88 -28.87 12.24
C TRP A 216 7.43 -27.62 13.01
N LEU A 217 6.15 -27.56 13.40
CA LEU A 217 5.55 -26.53 14.24
C LEU A 217 5.44 -26.96 15.71
N GLY A 218 5.91 -28.17 16.05
CA GLY A 218 5.88 -28.69 17.41
C GLY A 218 4.61 -29.45 17.79
N CYS A 219 3.78 -29.83 16.81
CA CYS A 219 2.69 -30.78 17.06
C CYS A 219 3.27 -32.13 17.50
N ARG A 220 2.71 -32.71 18.57
CA ARG A 220 3.12 -34.00 19.13
C ARG A 220 1.96 -34.98 19.03
N THR A 221 2.28 -36.27 18.92
CA THR A 221 1.33 -37.40 18.97
C THR A 221 0.65 -37.51 20.32
#